data_AF-A0A357ZX67-F1
#
_entry.id   AF-A0A357ZX67-F1
#
_cell.length_a   1.000
_cell.length_b   1.000
_cell.length_c   1.000
_cell.angle_alpha   90.00
_cell.angle_beta   90.00
_cell.angle_gamma   90.00
#
_symmetry.space_group_name_H-M   'P 1'
#
loop_
_entity.id
_entity.type
_entity.pdbx_description
1 polymer ?
#
loop_
_entity_poly.entity_id
_entity_poly.type
_entity_poly.pdbx_seq_one_letter_code
_entity_poly.pdbx_strand_id
1 'polypeptide(L)'
;MAMLAAVGRLQAVDPITKELVRLRGARLHECRRCLSVRSVAALNAGADDDLLGADDPSSTGTLSVATTAALDLVDATFVGPPTINQELFGRLTQSYGNSELVELVSYMMRNACNKIPVAFGVDDAIVEEGFEFQVIDATGETVTVDASALRN
;
A
#
# COMPACT_ATOMS: atom_id res chain seq x y z
N MET A 1 -10.89 15.60 3.03
CA MET A 1 -9.92 14.84 3.85
C MET A 1 -10.56 13.86 4.84
N ALA A 2 -11.72 14.14 5.44
CA ALA A 2 -12.39 13.23 6.39
C ALA A 2 -12.55 11.76 5.91
N MET A 3 -12.80 11.54 4.61
CA MET A 3 -12.85 10.19 4.02
C MET A 3 -11.48 9.49 4.06
N LEU A 4 -10.40 10.17 3.69
CA LEU A 4 -9.05 9.58 3.67
C LEU A 4 -8.61 9.20 5.09
N ALA A 5 -8.93 10.04 6.07
CA ALA A 5 -8.72 9.75 7.48
C ALA A 5 -9.57 8.56 7.95
N ALA A 6 -10.85 8.48 7.56
CA ALA A 6 -11.70 7.34 7.89
C ALA A 6 -11.17 6.01 7.35
N VAL A 7 -10.68 6.00 6.11
CA VAL A 7 -10.03 4.82 5.52
C VAL A 7 -8.71 4.50 6.22
N GLY A 8 -7.92 5.51 6.60
CA GLY A 8 -6.66 5.32 7.31
C GLY A 8 -6.82 4.56 8.64
N ARG A 9 -7.94 4.76 9.33
CA ARG A 9 -8.24 4.09 10.61
C ARG A 9 -8.67 2.62 10.47
N LEU A 10 -8.88 2.11 9.26
CA LEU A 10 -9.13 0.68 9.05
C LEU A 10 -7.84 -0.12 9.31
N GLN A 11 -7.95 -1.29 9.94
CA GLN A 11 -6.83 -2.13 10.42
C GLN A 11 -7.15 -3.64 10.33
N ALA A 12 -8.09 -4.02 9.46
CA ALA A 12 -8.46 -5.42 9.19
C ALA A 12 -7.43 -6.12 8.28
N VAL A 13 -6.89 -5.44 7.27
CA VAL A 13 -5.87 -6.04 6.37
C VAL A 13 -4.51 -6.04 7.06
N ASP A 14 -3.75 -7.13 6.89
CA ASP A 14 -2.41 -7.25 7.47
C ASP A 14 -1.48 -6.10 6.99
N PRO A 15 -0.58 -5.60 7.84
CA PRO A 15 0.24 -4.44 7.51
C PRO A 15 1.17 -4.62 6.31
N ILE A 16 1.65 -5.85 6.05
CA ILE A 16 2.59 -6.12 4.96
C ILE A 16 1.86 -6.05 3.63
N THR A 17 0.75 -6.79 3.47
CA THR A 17 -0.08 -6.71 2.26
C THR A 17 -0.56 -5.28 2.01
N LYS A 18 -0.98 -4.58 3.06
CA LYS A 18 -1.44 -3.19 2.97
C LYS A 18 -0.35 -2.27 2.42
N GLU A 19 0.89 -2.43 2.87
CA GLU A 19 2.03 -1.67 2.37
C GLU A 19 2.43 -2.05 0.94
N LEU A 20 2.44 -3.34 0.61
CA LEU A 20 2.72 -3.82 -0.75
C LEU A 20 1.70 -3.28 -1.76
N VAL A 21 0.41 -3.26 -1.40
CA VAL A 21 -0.67 -2.65 -2.21
C VAL A 21 -0.42 -1.15 -2.42
N ARG A 22 -0.03 -0.42 -1.36
CA ARG A 22 0.32 1.00 -1.46
C ARG A 22 1.50 1.22 -2.41
N LEU A 23 2.58 0.46 -2.24
CA LEU A 23 3.81 0.60 -3.00
C LEU A 23 3.62 0.17 -4.46
N ARG A 24 2.87 -0.89 -4.73
CA ARG A 24 2.52 -1.28 -6.10
C ARG A 24 1.76 -0.17 -6.81
N GLY A 25 0.75 0.40 -6.14
CA GLY A 25 0.06 1.58 -6.64
C GLY A 25 1.00 2.74 -6.92
N ALA A 26 1.87 3.08 -5.96
CA ALA A 26 2.85 4.18 -6.07
C ALA A 26 3.81 4.01 -7.25
N ARG A 27 4.29 2.79 -7.52
CA ARG A 27 5.12 2.47 -8.69
C ARG A 27 4.36 2.68 -10.00
N LEU A 28 3.11 2.20 -10.09
CA LEU A 28 2.30 2.32 -11.32
C LEU A 28 2.01 3.77 -11.72
N HIS A 29 2.00 4.71 -10.77
CA HIS A 29 1.81 6.14 -11.06
C HIS A 29 3.03 7.00 -10.70
N GLU A 30 4.19 6.38 -10.51
CA GLU A 30 5.50 7.03 -10.33
C GLU A 30 5.54 8.11 -9.23
N CYS A 31 4.80 7.93 -8.12
CA CYS A 31 4.76 8.92 -7.03
C CYS A 31 6.09 8.93 -6.24
N ARG A 32 6.96 9.92 -6.50
CA ARG A 32 8.29 10.03 -5.87
C ARG A 32 8.19 10.12 -4.35
N ARG A 33 7.29 10.96 -3.83
CA ARG A 33 6.96 11.08 -2.40
C ARG A 33 6.60 9.74 -1.76
N CYS A 34 5.72 8.99 -2.43
CA CYS A 34 5.20 7.73 -1.91
C CYS A 34 6.27 6.64 -1.86
N LEU A 35 7.21 6.64 -2.81
CA LEU A 35 8.31 5.69 -2.89
C LEU A 35 9.42 6.01 -1.88
N SER A 36 9.55 7.26 -1.45
CA SER A 36 10.53 7.72 -0.44
C SER A 36 10.16 7.40 1.02
N VAL A 37 9.11 6.59 1.27
CA VAL A 37 8.62 6.28 2.63
C VAL A 37 8.26 4.82 2.81
N ARG A 38 8.32 4.33 4.06
CA ARG A 38 7.90 2.98 4.47
C ARG A 38 6.96 2.99 5.67
N SER A 39 5.99 2.09 5.65
CA SER A 39 5.10 1.83 6.79
C SER A 39 5.85 1.17 7.94
N VAL A 40 5.87 1.85 9.09
CA VAL A 40 6.36 1.28 10.36
C VAL A 40 5.60 0.01 10.73
N ALA A 41 4.30 -0.05 10.46
CA ALA A 41 3.49 -1.23 10.77
C ALA A 41 3.91 -2.45 9.95
N ALA A 42 4.31 -2.26 8.69
CA ALA A 42 4.81 -3.34 7.84
C ALA A 42 6.19 -3.83 8.29
N LEU A 43 7.10 -2.89 8.57
CA LEU A 43 8.43 -3.20 9.09
C LEU A 43 8.36 -3.95 10.43
N ASN A 44 7.52 -3.49 11.36
CA ASN A 44 7.28 -4.16 12.65
C ASN A 44 6.60 -5.53 12.50
N ALA A 45 5.92 -5.77 11.39
CA ALA A 45 5.35 -7.09 11.08
C ALA A 45 6.37 -8.04 10.42
N GLY A 46 7.60 -7.58 10.19
CA GLY A 46 8.70 -8.39 9.66
C GLY A 46 8.93 -8.24 8.16
N ALA A 47 8.33 -7.25 7.49
CA ALA A 47 8.73 -6.93 6.12
C ALA A 47 10.14 -6.31 6.11
N ASP A 48 10.97 -6.74 5.18
CA ASP A 48 12.31 -6.20 4.97
C ASP A 48 12.37 -5.26 3.74
N ASP A 49 13.50 -4.60 3.61
CA ASP A 49 13.73 -3.62 2.55
C ASP A 49 13.79 -4.25 1.16
N ASP A 50 14.23 -5.51 1.06
CA ASP A 50 14.26 -6.25 -0.20
C ASP A 50 12.83 -6.46 -0.71
N LEU A 51 11.93 -6.98 0.13
CA LEU A 51 10.52 -7.20 -0.22
C LEU A 51 9.80 -5.88 -0.56
N LEU A 52 9.96 -4.86 0.28
CA LEU A 52 9.27 -3.59 0.07
C LEU A 52 9.87 -2.77 -1.07
N GLY A 53 11.17 -2.95 -1.35
CA GLY A 53 11.92 -2.28 -2.42
C GLY A 53 11.69 -2.87 -3.81
N ALA A 54 11.37 -4.15 -3.92
CA ALA A 54 11.22 -4.85 -5.19
C ALA A 54 10.07 -4.32 -6.07
N ASP A 55 10.34 -4.15 -7.37
CA ASP A 55 9.31 -3.82 -8.38
C ASP A 55 8.26 -4.93 -8.52
N ASP A 56 8.72 -6.17 -8.41
CA ASP A 56 7.92 -7.38 -8.29
C ASP A 56 8.25 -8.09 -6.97
N PRO A 57 7.39 -7.99 -5.93
CA PRO A 57 7.60 -8.65 -4.65
C PRO A 57 7.73 -10.17 -4.73
N SER A 58 7.24 -10.83 -5.79
CA SER A 58 7.40 -12.28 -5.95
C SER A 58 8.83 -12.70 -6.31
N SER A 59 9.66 -11.74 -6.75
CA SER A 59 11.08 -11.96 -7.02
C SER A 59 11.93 -12.16 -5.76
N THR A 60 11.44 -11.74 -4.59
CA THR A 60 12.16 -11.85 -3.31
C THR A 60 11.80 -13.12 -2.53
N GLY A 61 10.73 -13.81 -2.93
CA GLY A 61 10.29 -15.05 -2.31
C GLY A 61 8.86 -15.43 -2.66
N THR A 62 8.38 -16.54 -2.06
CA THR A 62 6.99 -16.98 -2.24
C THR A 62 6.04 -16.11 -1.43
N LEU A 63 5.19 -15.36 -2.12
CA LEU A 63 4.10 -14.61 -1.50
C LEU A 63 2.92 -15.53 -1.13
N SER A 64 2.13 -15.10 -0.13
CA SER A 64 0.88 -15.77 0.17
C SER A 64 -0.13 -15.62 -0.98
N VAL A 65 -1.06 -16.57 -1.11
CA VAL A 65 -2.14 -16.48 -2.11
C VAL A 65 -2.97 -15.20 -1.92
N ALA A 66 -3.19 -14.80 -0.66
CA ALA A 66 -3.90 -13.59 -0.31
C ALA A 66 -3.16 -12.33 -0.81
N THR A 67 -1.87 -12.22 -0.53
CA THR A 67 -1.03 -11.08 -0.93
C THR A 67 -0.93 -10.99 -2.46
N THR A 68 -0.74 -12.10 -3.15
CA THR A 68 -0.74 -12.14 -4.62
C THR A 68 -2.07 -11.67 -5.20
N ALA A 69 -3.20 -12.15 -4.67
CA ALA A 69 -4.52 -11.69 -5.13
C ALA A 69 -4.76 -10.19 -4.89
N ALA A 70 -4.23 -9.64 -3.79
CA ALA A 70 -4.31 -8.21 -3.51
C ALA A 70 -3.45 -7.37 -4.48
N LEU A 71 -2.26 -7.85 -4.86
CA LEU A 71 -1.42 -7.19 -5.88
C LEU A 71 -2.07 -7.28 -7.28
N ASP A 72 -2.62 -8.43 -7.64
CA ASP A 72 -3.37 -8.60 -8.89
C ASP A 72 -4.60 -7.66 -8.95
N LEU A 73 -5.25 -7.40 -7.81
CA LEU A 73 -6.32 -6.41 -7.72
C LEU A 73 -5.83 -4.98 -8.03
N VAL A 74 -4.64 -4.60 -7.54
CA VAL A 74 -4.04 -3.29 -7.86
C VAL A 74 -3.82 -3.16 -9.36
N ASP A 75 -3.22 -4.16 -9.98
CA ASP A 75 -2.94 -4.18 -11.41
C ASP A 75 -4.23 -4.15 -12.24
N ALA A 76 -5.19 -5.02 -11.91
CA ALA A 76 -6.49 -5.07 -12.57
C ALA A 76 -7.31 -3.78 -12.41
N THR A 77 -7.02 -2.96 -11.40
CA THR A 77 -7.71 -1.68 -11.15
C THR A 77 -7.03 -0.50 -11.85
N PHE A 78 -5.69 -0.49 -11.94
CA PHE A 78 -4.95 0.68 -12.42
C PHE A 78 -4.29 0.52 -13.78
N VAL A 79 -4.09 -0.70 -14.27
CA VAL A 79 -3.45 -0.94 -15.57
C VAL A 79 -4.53 -1.12 -16.64
N GLY A 80 -4.66 -0.13 -17.52
CA GLY A 80 -5.65 -0.14 -18.59
C GLY A 80 -7.09 -0.02 -18.06
N PRO A 81 -8.09 -0.43 -18.85
CA PRO A 81 -9.48 -0.49 -18.40
C PRO A 81 -9.63 -1.44 -17.20
N PRO A 82 -10.28 -1.02 -16.10
CA PRO A 82 -10.42 -1.87 -14.93
C PRO A 82 -11.11 -3.21 -15.27
N THR A 83 -10.44 -4.33 -15.01
CA THR A 83 -10.91 -5.66 -15.42
C THR A 83 -10.78 -6.66 -14.27
N ILE A 84 -11.68 -6.56 -13.28
CA ILE A 84 -11.77 -7.55 -12.20
C ILE A 84 -12.65 -8.71 -12.68
N ASN A 85 -12.02 -9.78 -13.15
CA ASN A 85 -12.73 -10.97 -13.63
C ASN A 85 -13.20 -11.87 -12.47
N GLN A 86 -14.03 -12.88 -12.79
CA GLN A 86 -14.60 -13.80 -11.80
C GLN A 86 -13.54 -14.64 -11.06
N GLU A 87 -12.42 -14.95 -11.73
CA GLU A 87 -11.32 -15.71 -11.14
C GLU A 87 -10.62 -14.90 -10.03
N LEU A 88 -10.25 -13.65 -10.33
CA LEU A 88 -9.65 -12.74 -9.35
C LEU A 88 -10.62 -12.46 -8.20
N PHE A 89 -11.90 -12.20 -8.50
CA PHE A 89 -12.93 -12.04 -7.47
C PHE A 89 -13.04 -13.28 -6.55
N GLY A 90 -13.01 -14.48 -7.14
CA GLY A 90 -13.01 -15.75 -6.40
C GLY A 90 -11.80 -15.88 -5.48
N ARG A 91 -10.59 -15.61 -5.96
CA ARG A 91 -9.37 -15.65 -5.13
C ARG A 91 -9.42 -14.63 -3.98
N LEU A 92 -9.90 -13.42 -4.24
CA LEU A 92 -10.04 -12.37 -3.23
C LEU A 92 -11.04 -12.78 -2.13
N THR A 93 -12.23 -13.25 -2.51
CA THR A 93 -13.29 -13.64 -1.55
C THR A 93 -13.01 -14.94 -0.81
N GLN A 94 -12.13 -15.79 -1.34
CA GLN A 94 -11.59 -16.95 -0.62
C GLN A 94 -10.49 -16.57 0.39
N SER A 95 -9.75 -15.50 0.12
CA SER A 95 -8.58 -15.10 0.92
C SER A 95 -8.89 -14.09 2.02
N TYR A 96 -9.94 -13.28 1.84
CA TYR A 96 -10.26 -12.15 2.72
C TYR A 96 -11.72 -12.16 3.16
N GLY A 97 -11.96 -11.77 4.41
CA GLY A 97 -13.28 -11.46 4.92
C GLY A 97 -13.84 -10.12 4.41
N ASN A 98 -15.12 -9.88 4.64
CA ASN A 98 -15.82 -8.70 4.13
C ASN A 98 -15.17 -7.37 4.57
N SER A 99 -14.73 -7.25 5.82
CA SER A 99 -14.07 -6.04 6.33
C SER A 99 -12.71 -5.80 5.68
N GLU A 100 -11.95 -6.86 5.44
CA GLU A 100 -10.64 -6.80 4.77
C GLU A 100 -10.81 -6.38 3.31
N LEU A 101 -11.79 -6.94 2.59
CA LEU A 101 -12.07 -6.54 1.21
C LEU A 101 -12.48 -5.07 1.10
N VAL A 102 -13.33 -4.59 2.01
CA VAL A 102 -13.72 -3.17 2.06
C VAL A 102 -12.50 -2.30 2.32
N GLU A 103 -11.64 -2.66 3.27
CA GLU A 103 -10.43 -1.92 3.55
C GLU A 103 -9.45 -1.96 2.38
N LEU A 104 -9.21 -3.11 1.76
CA LEU A 104 -8.27 -3.28 0.66
C LEU A 104 -8.61 -2.34 -0.50
N VAL A 105 -9.88 -2.34 -0.93
CA VAL A 105 -10.35 -1.45 -2.01
C VAL A 105 -10.29 0.01 -1.56
N SER A 106 -10.77 0.32 -0.35
CA SER A 106 -10.81 1.71 0.14
C SER A 106 -9.41 2.29 0.31
N TYR A 107 -8.47 1.52 0.86
CA TYR A 107 -7.09 1.93 1.10
C TYR A 107 -6.32 2.06 -0.20
N MET A 108 -6.53 1.15 -1.16
CA MET A 108 -6.01 1.29 -2.52
C MET A 108 -6.48 2.63 -3.14
N MET A 109 -7.77 2.95 -3.05
CA MET A 109 -8.31 4.22 -3.57
C MET A 109 -7.81 5.45 -2.80
N ARG A 110 -7.67 5.37 -1.47
CA ARG A 110 -7.07 6.43 -0.64
C ARG A 110 -5.68 6.81 -1.17
N ASN A 111 -4.85 5.81 -1.46
CA ASN A 111 -3.50 6.05 -1.96
C ASN A 111 -3.48 6.46 -3.44
N ALA A 112 -4.48 6.06 -4.23
CA ALA A 112 -4.64 6.54 -5.60
C ALA A 112 -4.85 8.07 -5.70
N CYS A 113 -5.30 8.72 -4.62
CA CYS A 113 -5.35 10.19 -4.57
C CYS A 113 -3.98 10.85 -4.77
N ASN A 114 -2.87 10.13 -4.56
CA ASN A 114 -1.52 10.64 -4.85
C ASN A 114 -1.26 10.87 -6.34
N LYS A 115 -2.12 10.36 -7.24
CA LYS A 115 -2.11 10.76 -8.65
C LYS A 115 -2.35 12.27 -8.83
N ILE A 116 -3.02 12.92 -7.89
CA ILE A 116 -3.27 14.36 -7.92
C ILE A 116 -1.95 15.14 -7.82
N PRO A 117 -1.14 15.03 -6.74
CA PRO A 117 0.15 15.72 -6.68
C PRO A 117 1.10 15.31 -7.80
N VAL A 118 1.11 14.04 -8.23
CA VAL A 118 1.90 13.61 -9.41
C VAL A 118 1.49 14.38 -10.67
N ALA A 119 0.19 14.49 -10.95
CA ALA A 119 -0.29 15.22 -12.13
C ALA A 119 0.06 16.71 -12.10
N PHE A 120 0.23 17.29 -10.90
CA PHE A 120 0.70 18.67 -10.72
C PHE A 120 2.23 18.78 -10.62
N GLY A 121 2.98 17.67 -10.64
CA GLY A 121 4.43 17.66 -10.47
C GLY A 121 4.91 18.08 -9.07
N VAL A 122 4.04 18.00 -8.06
CA VAL A 122 4.31 18.40 -6.66
C VAL A 122 4.43 17.19 -5.73
N ASP A 123 4.85 16.06 -6.27
CA ASP A 123 5.08 14.79 -5.57
C ASP A 123 6.54 14.60 -5.13
N ASP A 124 7.29 15.68 -4.85
CA ASP A 124 8.70 15.58 -4.47
C ASP A 124 8.95 14.58 -3.34
N ALA A 125 10.02 13.80 -3.50
CA ALA A 125 10.48 12.83 -2.52
C ALA A 125 10.74 13.52 -1.18
N ILE A 126 10.46 12.82 -0.08
CA ILE A 126 10.82 13.31 1.26
C ILE A 126 12.33 13.19 1.47
N VAL A 127 12.93 12.11 0.95
CA VAL A 127 14.36 11.84 0.95
C VAL A 127 14.80 11.30 -0.41
N GLU A 128 16.01 11.64 -0.84
CA GLU A 128 16.60 11.22 -2.12
C GLU A 128 17.20 9.80 -2.05
N GLU A 129 17.72 9.42 -0.88
CA GLU A 129 18.29 8.10 -0.62
C GLU A 129 17.59 7.43 0.57
N GLY A 130 17.35 6.12 0.46
CA GLY A 130 16.65 5.35 1.49
C GLY A 130 15.16 5.68 1.58
N PHE A 131 14.62 5.71 2.79
CA PHE A 131 13.23 6.05 3.05
C PHE A 131 13.03 6.63 4.45
N GLU A 132 11.98 7.43 4.59
CA GLU A 132 11.47 7.87 5.88
C GLU A 132 10.38 6.94 6.41
N PHE A 133 10.20 6.92 7.73
CA PHE A 133 9.20 6.08 8.38
C PHE A 133 7.86 6.78 8.46
N GLN A 134 6.77 6.05 8.19
CA GLN A 134 5.42 6.57 8.31
C GLN A 134 4.53 5.68 9.17
N VAL A 135 3.68 6.34 9.95
CA VAL A 135 2.55 5.72 10.64
C VAL A 135 1.25 6.36 10.16
N ILE A 136 0.15 5.63 10.35
CA ILE A 136 -1.17 6.24 10.35
C ILE A 136 -1.54 6.47 11.81
N ASP A 137 -1.75 7.73 12.18
CA ASP A 137 -2.06 8.08 13.56
C ASP A 137 -3.49 7.71 13.96
N ALA A 138 -3.84 7.94 15.23
CA ALA A 138 -5.19 7.65 15.75
C ALA A 138 -6.31 8.42 15.02
N THR A 139 -5.99 9.54 14.37
CA THR A 139 -6.94 10.31 13.57
C THR A 139 -7.14 9.73 12.17
N GLY A 140 -6.22 8.89 11.69
CA GLY A 140 -6.22 8.32 10.34
C GLY A 140 -5.34 9.08 9.34
N GLU A 141 -4.60 10.07 9.82
CA GLU A 141 -3.66 10.85 9.01
C GLU A 141 -2.32 10.12 8.89
N THR A 142 -1.69 10.23 7.73
CA THR A 142 -0.34 9.67 7.51
C THR A 142 0.68 10.70 7.97
N VAL A 143 1.52 10.32 8.93
CA VAL A 143 2.56 11.19 9.49
C VAL A 143 3.93 10.52 9.37
N THR A 144 4.93 11.33 9.01
CA THR A 144 6.33 10.90 9.04
C THR A 144 6.84 10.94 10.47
N VAL A 145 7.55 9.89 10.88
CA VAL A 145 8.10 9.70 12.23
C VAL A 145 9.57 9.31 12.13
N ASP A 146 10.29 9.44 13.24
CA ASP A 146 11.67 8.94 13.32
C ASP A 146 11.73 7.42 13.56
N ALA A 147 12.93 6.86 13.45
CA ALA A 147 13.18 5.42 13.58
C ALA A 147 12.82 4.84 14.96
N SER A 148 12.65 5.65 16.01
CA SER A 148 12.24 5.18 17.34
C SER A 148 10.82 4.60 17.36
N ALA A 149 10.03 4.80 16.30
CA ALA A 149 8.72 4.19 16.13
C ALA A 149 8.79 2.68 15.75
N LEU A 150 9.95 2.18 15.35
CA LEU A 150 10.17 0.76 15.12
C LEU A 150 10.18 0.00 16.46
N ARG A 151 9.53 -1.17 16.48
CA ARG A 151 9.62 -2.10 17.60
C ARG A 151 10.92 -2.87 17.43
N ASN A 152 11.82 -2.72 18.40
CA ASN A 152 13.01 -3.56 18.51
C ASN A 152 12.65 -5.04 18.66
#